data_AF-A0A9J7AKC2-F1
#
_entry.id   AF-A0A9J7AKC2-F1
#
_cell.length_a   1.000
_cell.length_b   1.000
_cell.length_c   1.000
_cell.angle_alpha   90.00
_cell.angle_beta   90.00
_cell.angle_gamma   90.00
#
_symmetry.space_group_name_H-M   'P 1'
#
loop_
_entity.id
_entity.type
_entity.pdbx_description
1 polymer ?
#
loop_
_entity_poly.entity_id
_entity_poly.type
_entity_poly.pdbx_seq_one_letter_code
_entity_poly.pdbx_strand_id
1 'polypeptide(L)'
;MVIFVATREGFKELESVILTGEHAVWIGADVLSDKELESVRDAGVYVTNFLYVVDLNNKDVVDAALEDIALHHPDERVWLEWLP
;
A
#
# COMPACT_ATOMS: atom_id res chain seq x y z
N MET A 1 1.79 -2.01 12.28
CA MET A 1 0.64 -1.71 11.42
C MET A 1 1.15 -1.69 10.00
N VAL A 2 0.37 -2.20 9.06
CA VAL A 2 0.66 -2.08 7.62
C VAL A 2 -0.26 -1.01 7.02
N ILE A 3 0.30 -0.12 6.21
CA ILE A 3 -0.47 0.83 5.41
C ILE A 3 -0.67 0.20 4.04
N PHE A 4 -1.92 0.00 3.62
CA PHE A 4 -2.27 -0.49 2.30
C PHE A 4 -2.90 0.64 1.47
N VAL A 5 -2.25 0.99 0.38
CA VAL A 5 -2.64 2.09 -0.51
C VAL A 5 -2.97 1.53 -1.90
N ALA A 6 -4.20 1.71 -2.34
CA ALA A 6 -4.65 1.21 -3.64
C ALA A 6 -4.93 2.34 -4.64
N THR A 7 -4.94 3.60 -4.19
CA THR A 7 -5.16 4.77 -5.05
C THR A 7 -4.06 5.82 -4.90
N ARG A 8 -3.90 6.65 -5.94
CA ARG A 8 -2.94 7.78 -5.93
C ARG A 8 -3.35 8.87 -4.93
N GLU A 9 -4.64 9.06 -4.74
CA GLU A 9 -5.21 9.96 -3.76
C GLU A 9 -4.90 9.49 -2.34
N GLY A 10 -5.14 8.20 -2.03
CA GLY A 10 -4.81 7.60 -0.74
C GLY A 10 -3.31 7.70 -0.40
N PHE A 11 -2.42 7.54 -1.39
CA PHE A 11 -0.99 7.76 -1.19
C PHE A 11 -0.70 9.19 -0.74
N LYS A 12 -1.26 10.19 -1.43
CA LYS A 12 -1.04 11.60 -1.12
C LYS A 12 -1.60 12.00 0.23
N GLU A 13 -2.77 11.50 0.60
CA GLU A 13 -3.39 11.78 1.90
C GLU A 13 -2.53 11.27 3.06
N LEU A 14 -1.92 10.09 2.87
CA LEU A 14 -1.06 9.47 3.87
C LEU A 14 0.43 9.76 3.70
N GLU A 15 0.84 10.57 2.71
CA GLU A 15 2.25 10.76 2.35
C GLU A 15 3.09 11.18 3.57
N SER A 16 2.58 12.11 4.37
CA SER A 16 3.28 12.57 5.59
C SER A 16 3.49 11.47 6.64
N VAL A 17 2.61 10.46 6.69
CA VAL A 17 2.72 9.29 7.58
C VAL A 17 3.62 8.23 6.96
N ILE A 18 3.45 7.95 5.66
CA ILE A 18 4.26 7.00 4.90
C ILE A 18 5.74 7.37 4.95
N LEU A 19 6.06 8.65 4.71
CA LEU A 19 7.43 9.14 4.69
C LEU A 19 8.11 9.23 6.06
N THR A 20 7.40 8.92 7.16
CA THR A 20 8.06 8.69 8.45
C THR A 20 8.90 7.40 8.45
N GLY A 21 8.56 6.44 7.58
CA GLY A 21 9.20 5.12 7.52
C GLY A 21 8.85 4.20 8.70
N GLU A 22 7.91 4.59 9.58
CA GLU A 22 7.56 3.83 10.79
C GLU A 22 6.72 2.57 10.51
N HIS A 23 6.12 2.46 9.32
CA HIS A 23 5.19 1.40 8.96
C HIS A 23 5.53 0.79 7.61
N ALA A 24 5.31 -0.52 7.48
CA ALA A 24 5.37 -1.19 6.19
C ALA A 24 4.26 -0.66 5.28
N VAL A 25 4.58 -0.44 4.01
CA VAL A 25 3.64 0.08 3.02
C VAL A 25 3.46 -0.94 1.90
N TRP A 26 2.21 -1.30 1.64
CA TRP A 26 1.82 -2.08 0.47
C TRP A 26 1.06 -1.19 -0.49
N ILE A 27 1.39 -1.27 -1.78
CA ILE A 27 0.86 -0.33 -2.77
C ILE A 27 0.41 -1.02 -4.06
N GLY A 28 -0.72 -0.61 -4.61
CA GLY A 28 -1.22 -1.08 -5.91
C GLY A 28 -0.26 -0.74 -7.06
N ALA A 29 -0.29 -1.53 -8.14
CA ALA A 29 0.68 -1.42 -9.24
C ALA A 29 0.64 -0.09 -10.01
N ASP A 30 -0.49 0.61 -10.00
CA ASP A 30 -0.75 1.84 -10.77
C ASP A 30 -0.77 3.12 -9.93
N VAL A 31 -0.52 2.99 -8.62
CA VAL A 31 -0.55 4.14 -7.69
C VAL A 31 0.67 5.05 -7.89
N LEU A 32 1.86 4.46 -8.01
CA LEU A 32 3.13 5.15 -8.20
C LEU A 32 3.87 4.59 -9.42
N SER A 33 4.57 5.46 -10.14
CA SER A 33 5.55 5.02 -11.14
C SER A 33 6.78 4.39 -10.49
N ASP A 34 7.55 3.63 -11.26
CA ASP A 34 8.80 3.00 -10.78
C ASP A 34 9.77 4.03 -10.16
N LYS A 35 9.87 5.22 -10.76
CA LYS A 35 10.73 6.30 -10.27
C LYS A 35 10.22 6.86 -8.92
N GLU A 36 8.90 6.98 -8.76
CA GLU A 36 8.29 7.41 -7.51
C GLU A 36 8.50 6.34 -6.42
N LEU A 37 8.32 5.05 -6.75
CA LEU A 37 8.61 3.94 -5.84
C LEU A 37 10.08 3.90 -5.41
N GLU A 38 11.01 4.11 -6.32
CA GLU A 38 12.44 4.20 -6.01
C GLU A 38 12.71 5.37 -5.06
N SER A 39 12.11 6.54 -5.31
CA SER A 39 12.24 7.71 -4.43
C SER A 39 11.69 7.45 -3.02
N VAL A 40 10.58 6.71 -2.91
CA VAL A 40 10.00 6.31 -1.61
C VAL A 40 10.92 5.34 -0.87
N ARG A 41 11.52 4.37 -1.58
CA ARG A 41 12.50 3.45 -0.99
C ARG A 41 13.77 4.17 -0.54
N ASP A 42 14.26 5.11 -1.33
CA ASP A 42 15.44 5.94 -1.02
C ASP A 42 15.21 6.84 0.22
N ALA A 43 13.95 7.22 0.47
CA ALA A 43 13.55 7.91 1.70
C ALA A 43 13.52 7.00 2.94
N GLY A 44 13.84 5.71 2.81
CA GLY A 44 13.91 4.75 3.91
C GLY A 44 12.59 4.04 4.21
N VAL A 45 11.58 4.17 3.35
CA VAL A 45 10.28 3.50 3.54
C VAL A 45 10.36 2.04 3.08
N TYR A 46 9.90 1.12 3.92
CA TYR A 46 9.73 -0.28 3.54
C TYR A 46 8.45 -0.44 2.71
N VAL A 47 8.58 -0.32 1.38
CA VAL A 47 7.46 -0.39 0.43
C VAL A 47 7.52 -1.60 -0.50
N THR A 48 6.41 -2.35 -0.52
CA THR A 48 6.15 -3.45 -1.44
C THR A 48 5.03 -3.03 -2.40
N ASN A 49 5.24 -3.20 -3.71
CA ASN A 49 4.21 -2.93 -4.71
C ASN A 49 3.67 -4.25 -5.29
N PHE A 50 2.36 -4.32 -5.43
CA PHE A 50 1.71 -5.40 -6.17
C PHE A 50 2.07 -5.32 -7.66
N LEU A 51 1.96 -6.46 -8.35
CA LEU A 51 2.14 -6.55 -9.80
C LEU A 51 0.82 -6.41 -10.58
N TYR A 52 -0.28 -6.18 -9.87
CA TYR A 52 -1.62 -6.00 -10.41
C TYR A 52 -2.28 -4.75 -9.82
N VAL A 53 -3.26 -4.22 -10.55
CA VAL A 53 -4.10 -3.12 -10.10
C VAL A 53 -5.03 -3.63 -9.01
N VAL A 54 -5.08 -2.94 -7.87
CA VAL A 54 -6.00 -3.23 -6.79
C VAL A 54 -7.23 -2.34 -6.94
N ASP A 55 -8.26 -2.84 -7.64
CA ASP A 55 -9.54 -2.13 -7.72
C ASP A 55 -10.32 -2.28 -6.41
N LEU A 56 -10.43 -1.20 -5.64
CA LEU A 56 -11.16 -1.17 -4.37
C LEU A 56 -12.65 -1.46 -4.49
N ASN A 57 -13.24 -1.35 -5.69
CA ASN A 57 -14.64 -1.73 -5.95
C ASN A 57 -14.80 -3.23 -6.19
N ASN A 58 -13.70 -3.96 -6.36
CA ASN A 58 -13.70 -5.40 -6.56
C ASN A 58 -13.25 -6.11 -5.28
N LYS A 59 -14.24 -6.59 -4.51
CA LYS A 59 -14.02 -7.26 -3.24
C LYS A 59 -13.03 -8.43 -3.34
N ASP A 60 -13.11 -9.24 -4.39
CA ASP A 60 -12.25 -10.43 -4.52
C ASP A 60 -10.77 -10.03 -4.70
N VAL A 61 -10.51 -8.94 -5.40
CA VAL A 61 -9.15 -8.39 -5.58
C VAL A 61 -8.62 -7.79 -4.27
N VAL A 62 -9.48 -7.07 -3.54
CA VAL A 62 -9.12 -6.51 -2.22
C VAL A 62 -8.82 -7.63 -1.22
N ASP A 63 -9.67 -8.64 -1.15
CA ASP A 63 -9.49 -9.77 -0.23
C ASP A 63 -8.19 -10.54 -0.55
N ALA A 64 -7.89 -10.79 -1.83
CA ALA A 64 -6.64 -11.44 -2.23
C ALA A 64 -5.40 -10.62 -1.85
N ALA A 65 -5.43 -9.30 -2.05
CA ALA A 65 -4.33 -8.42 -1.64
C ALA A 65 -4.15 -8.41 -0.12
N LEU A 66 -5.25 -8.42 0.65
CA LEU A 66 -5.20 -8.50 2.11
C LEU A 66 -4.66 -9.85 2.61
N GLU A 67 -4.98 -10.95 1.93
CA GLU A 67 -4.41 -12.27 2.21
C GLU A 67 -2.89 -12.28 1.99
N ASP A 68 -2.41 -11.73 0.86
CA ASP A 68 -0.98 -11.59 0.57
C ASP A 68 -0.26 -10.76 1.65
N ILE A 69 -0.85 -9.65 2.10
CA ILE A 69 -0.31 -8.82 3.18
C ILE A 69 -0.24 -9.62 4.48
N ALA A 70 -1.31 -10.35 4.83
CA ALA A 70 -1.38 -11.14 6.06
C ALA A 70 -0.34 -12.28 6.11
N LEU A 71 0.02 -12.85 4.95
CA LEU A 71 1.09 -13.85 4.85
C LEU A 71 2.47 -13.28 5.19
N HIS A 72 2.73 -12.01 4.88
CA HIS A 72 4.02 -11.34 5.11
C HIS A 72 4.10 -10.63 6.46
N HIS A 73 2.97 -10.14 6.95
CA HIS A 73 2.83 -9.38 8.19
C HIS A 73 1.80 -10.04 9.13
N PRO A 74 2.09 -11.26 9.62
CA PRO A 74 1.18 -11.94 10.54
C PRO A 74 0.96 -11.09 11.79
N ASP A 75 -0.28 -11.09 12.29
CA ASP A 75 -0.72 -10.37 13.49
C ASP A 75 -0.71 -8.83 13.38
N GLU A 76 -0.37 -8.26 12.22
CA GLU A 76 -0.43 -6.82 12.02
C GLU A 76 -1.81 -6.36 11.53
N ARG A 77 -2.28 -5.24 12.08
CA ARG A 77 -3.47 -4.55 11.55
C ARG A 77 -3.12 -3.85 10.25
N VAL A 78 -3.98 -4.02 9.24
CA VAL A 78 -3.91 -3.31 7.97
C VAL A 78 -4.82 -2.08 8.03
N TRP A 79 -4.26 -0.91 7.71
CA TRP A 79 -5.03 0.28 7.40
C TRP A 79 -5.24 0.31 5.88
N LEU A 80 -6.49 0.33 5.44
CA LEU A 80 -6.88 0.40 4.04
C LEU A 80 -7.87 1.54 3.87
N GLU A 81 -7.66 2.38 2.85
CA GLU A 81 -8.63 3.39 2.46
C GLU A 81 -9.95 2.72 2.05
N TRP A 82 -11.08 3.30 2.44
CA TRP A 82 -12.40 2.78 2.09
C TRP A 82 -13.19 3.83 1.33
N LEU A 83 -13.64 3.46 0.13
CA LEU A 83 -14.62 4.23 -0.63
C LEU A 83 -16.00 3.60 -0.38
N PRO A 84 -16.97 4.37 0.15
CA PRO A 84 -18.32 3.87 0.44
C PRO A 84 -19.14 3.55 -0.81
#